data_AF-A0A970VTD4-F1
#
_entry.id   AF-A0A970VTD4-F1
#
_cell.length_a   1.000
_cell.length_b   1.000
_cell.length_c   1.000
_cell.angle_alpha   90.00
_cell.angle_beta   90.00
_cell.angle_gamma   90.00
#
_symmetry.space_group_name_H-M   'P 1'
#
loop_
_entity.id
_entity.type
_entity.pdbx_description
1 polymer ?
#
loop_
_entity_poly.entity_id
_entity_poly.type
_entity_poly.pdbx_seq_one_letter_code
_entity_poly.pdbx_strand_id
1 'polypeptide(L)' 'MGKEKIRIIGCGNPLASDDCLGVYVIEELNKLNLPANVEAVAAGTDPLGLLGVIQNVKKAIIVDAVKGPGQP' A
#
# COMPACT_ATOMS: atom_id res chain seq x y z
N MET A 1 12.23 -23.21 -4.41
CA MET A 1 11.19 -22.61 -3.53
C MET A 1 11.40 -21.10 -3.58
N GLY A 2 10.64 -20.39 -4.42
CA GLY A 2 10.78 -18.93 -4.54
C GLY A 2 10.36 -18.26 -3.23
N LYS A 3 11.09 -17.24 -2.77
CA LYS A 3 10.71 -16.48 -1.58
C LYS A 3 9.27 -15.98 -1.75
N GLU A 4 8.46 -16.20 -0.72
CA GLU A 4 7.05 -15.85 -0.77
C GLU A 4 6.89 -14.32 -0.84
N LYS A 5 6.32 -13.85 -1.95
CA LYS A 5 6.20 -12.42 -2.24
C LYS A 5 5.16 -11.78 -1.34
N ILE A 6 5.56 -10.71 -0.65
CA ILE A 6 4.71 -9.85 0.18
C ILE A 6 4.59 -8.51 -0.53
N ARG A 7 3.38 -7.94 -0.58
CA ARG A 7 3.16 -6.63 -1.14
C ARG A 7 2.45 -5.71 -0.16
N ILE A 8 3.00 -4.52 0.03
CA ILE A 8 2.41 -3.42 0.78
C ILE A 8 1.81 -2.46 -0.24
N ILE A 9 0.53 -2.13 -0.08
CA ILE A 9 -0.25 -1.40 -1.07
C ILE A 9 -0.83 -0.16 -0.38
N GLY A 10 -0.38 1.02 -0.81
CA GLY A 10 -0.89 2.30 -0.33
C GLY A 10 -2.05 2.77 -1.20
N CYS A 11 -3.21 2.97 -0.58
CA CYS A 11 -4.38 3.57 -1.20
C CYS A 11 -4.50 5.05 -0.82
N GLY A 12 -5.30 5.78 -1.57
CA GLY A 12 -5.69 7.15 -1.24
C GLY A 12 -5.33 8.17 -2.31
N ASN A 13 -5.75 9.42 -2.07
CA ASN A 13 -5.60 10.52 -3.01
C ASN A 13 -4.61 11.59 -2.49
N PRO A 14 -3.48 11.83 -3.18
CA PRO A 14 -2.54 12.90 -2.83
C PRO A 14 -3.14 14.31 -2.79
N LEU A 15 -4.28 14.53 -3.45
CA LEU A 15 -4.98 15.81 -3.49
C LEU A 15 -6.07 15.96 -2.41
N ALA A 16 -6.29 14.96 -1.56
CA ALA A 16 -7.38 14.94 -0.58
C ALA A 16 -6.90 14.88 0.88
N SER A 17 -5.95 15.75 1.24
CA SER A 17 -5.44 15.93 2.62
C SER A 17 -5.04 14.59 3.25
N ASP A 18 -5.72 14.18 4.32
CA ASP A 18 -5.37 13.02 5.14
C ASP A 18 -5.63 11.69 4.42
N ASP A 19 -6.41 11.72 3.33
CA ASP A 19 -6.60 10.58 2.43
C ASP A 19 -5.29 10.18 1.74
N CYS A 20 -4.28 11.07 1.67
CA CYS A 20 -2.96 10.78 1.10
C CYS A 20 -2.13 9.80 1.97
N LEU A 21 -2.54 9.49 3.20
CA LEU A 21 -1.75 8.71 4.16
C LEU A 21 -1.16 7.42 3.57
N GLY A 22 -1.95 6.62 2.86
CA GLY A 22 -1.48 5.35 2.30
C GLY A 22 -0.39 5.56 1.24
N VAL A 23 -0.54 6.57 0.37
CA VAL A 23 0.50 6.94 -0.61
C VAL A 23 1.77 7.41 0.09
N TYR A 24 1.65 8.27 1.11
CA TYR A 24 2.77 8.77 1.90
C TYR A 24 3.56 7.64 2.59
N VAL A 25 2.87 6.64 3.17
CA VAL A 25 3.54 5.47 3.77
C VAL A 25 4.36 4.71 2.74
N ILE A 26 3.86 4.54 1.51
CA ILE A 26 4.61 3.87 0.45
C ILE A 26 5.84 4.67 0.03
N GLU A 27 5.74 5.99 -0.07
CA GLU A 27 6.88 6.87 -0.36
C GLU A 27 7.97 6.73 0.71
N GLU A 28 7.62 6.67 1.98
CA GLU A 28 8.58 6.45 3.07
C GLU A 28 9.18 5.04 3.05
N LEU A 29 8.37 4.00 2.79
CA LEU A 29 8.86 2.63 2.67
C LEU A 29 9.86 2.45 1.53
N ASN A 30 9.66 3.15 0.41
CA ASN A 30 10.57 3.13 -0.73
C ASN A 30 11.93 3.79 -0.47
N LYS A 31 12.06 4.57 0.62
CA LYS A 31 13.35 5.13 1.08
C LYS A 31 14.15 4.14 1.92
N LEU A 32 13.55 3.03 2.35
CA LEU A 32 14.17 2.02 3.21
C LEU A 32 14.70 0.83 2.41
N ASN A 33 15.68 0.13 3.00
CA ASN A 33 16.13 -1.17 2.49
C ASN A 33 15.14 -2.26 2.90
N LEU A 34 14.10 -2.48 2.08
CA LEU A 34 13.14 -3.54 2.31
C LEU A 34 13.75 -4.94 2.03
N PRO A 35 13.27 -6.00 2.72
CA PRO A 35 13.68 -7.36 2.40
C PRO A 35 13.38 -7.71 0.93
N ALA A 36 14.23 -8.55 0.32
CA ALA A 36 14.15 -8.89 -1.10
C ALA A 36 12.81 -9.51 -1.58
N ASN A 37 11.95 -9.96 -0.67
CA ASN A 37 10.64 -10.52 -0.99
C ASN A 37 9.47 -9.57 -0.67
N VAL A 38 9.75 -8.33 -0.28
CA VAL A 38 8.77 -7.29 0.04
C VAL A 38 8.80 -6.22 -1.05
N GLU A 39 7.63 -5.88 -1.57
CA GLU A 39 7.42 -4.82 -2.56
C GLU A 39 6.42 -3.81 -2.00
N ALA A 40 6.69 -2.51 -2.14
CA ALA A 40 5.77 -1.43 -1.76
C ALA A 40 5.25 -0.73 -3.02
N VAL A 41 3.93 -0.59 -3.16
CA VAL A 41 3.27 -0.04 -4.37
C VAL A 41 2.16 0.93 -3.96
N ALA A 42 2.08 2.08 -4.61
CA ALA A 42 0.95 3.00 -4.47
C ALA A 42 -0.12 2.65 -5.52
N ALA A 43 -1.33 2.34 -5.09
CA ALA A 43 -2.47 2.00 -5.95
C ALA A 43 -3.40 3.19 -6.22
N GLY A 44 -3.23 4.30 -5.49
CA GLY A 44 -4.05 5.50 -5.63
C GLY A 44 -5.52 5.23 -5.29
N THR A 45 -6.44 5.69 -6.14
CA THR A 45 -7.90 5.61 -5.94
C THR A 45 -8.63 4.69 -6.93
N ASP A 46 -7.92 3.95 -7.81
CA ASP A 46 -8.53 3.08 -8.81
C ASP A 46 -8.76 1.64 -8.27
N PRO A 47 -10.01 1.21 -8.04
CA PRO A 47 -10.29 -0.13 -7.53
C PRO A 47 -9.91 -1.27 -8.49
N LEU A 48 -9.93 -1.04 -9.81
CA LEU A 48 -9.54 -2.06 -10.79
C LEU A 48 -8.02 -2.22 -10.84
N GLY A 49 -7.29 -1.10 -10.76
CA GLY A 49 -5.85 -1.10 -10.54
C GLY A 49 -5.45 -1.88 -9.30
N LEU A 50 -6.15 -1.68 -8.18
CA LEU A 50 -5.90 -2.40 -6.93
C LEU A 50 -6.01 -3.93 -7.09
N LEU A 51 -6.99 -4.45 -7.84
CA LEU A 51 -7.13 -5.89 -8.09
C LEU A 51 -5.90 -6.47 -8.79
N GLY A 52 -5.35 -5.79 -9.79
CA GLY A 52 -4.11 -6.22 -10.46
C GLY A 52 -2.92 -6.25 -9.48
N VAL A 53 -2.88 -5.29 -8.56
CA VAL A 53 -1.82 -5.17 -7.54
C VAL A 53 -1.98 -6.20 -6.42
N ILE A 54 -3.16 -6.77 -6.16
CA ILE A 54 -3.33 -7.81 -5.12
C ILE A 54 -2.97 -9.22 -5.64
N GLN A 55 -2.94 -9.44 -6.95
CA GLN A 55 -2.69 -10.77 -7.52
C GLN A 55 -1.23 -11.24 -7.40
N ASN A 56 -1.04 -12.56 -7.46
CA ASN A 56 0.26 -13.24 -7.54
C ASN A 56 1.22 -12.98 -6.35
N VAL A 57 0.68 -12.75 -5.16
CA VAL A 57 1.45 -12.60 -3.91
C VAL A 57 0.93 -13.58 -2.86
N LYS A 58 1.79 -13.98 -1.92
CA LYS A 58 1.34 -14.78 -0.77
C LYS A 58 0.59 -13.91 0.25
N LYS A 59 1.01 -12.66 0.38
CA LYS A 59 0.45 -11.72 1.37
C LYS A 59 0.35 -10.33 0.77
N ALA A 60 -0.83 -9.73 0.91
CA ALA A 60 -1.07 -8.32 0.64
C ALA A 60 -1.33 -7.59 1.97
N ILE A 61 -0.78 -6.40 2.13
CA ILE A 61 -0.99 -5.48 3.25
C ILE A 61 -1.51 -4.19 2.64
N ILE A 62 -2.73 -3.78 2.98
CA ILE A 62 -3.32 -2.54 2.49
C ILE A 62 -3.14 -1.46 3.56
N VAL A 63 -2.70 -0.29 3.14
CA VAL A 63 -2.55 0.91 3.98
C VAL A 63 -3.44 1.99 3.38
N ASP A 64 -4.43 2.43 4.14
CA ASP A 64 -5.40 3.42 3.69
C ASP A 64 -5.85 4.30 4.86
N ALA A 65 -6.25 5.53 4.57
CA ALA A 65 -6.89 6.40 5.54
C ALA A 65 -8.34 5.95 5.73
N VAL A 66 -8.72 5.58 6.95
CA VAL A 66 -10.08 5.14 7.24
C VAL A 66 -10.67 5.92 8.39
N LYS A 67 -11.95 6.28 8.28
CA LYS A 67 -12.70 6.87 9.39
C LYS A 67 -13.04 5.78 10.42
N GLY A 68 -12.16 5.63 11.40
CA GLY A 68 -12.40 4.76 12.55
C GLY A 68 -13.31 5.41 13.61
N PRO A 69 -13.67 4.66 14.67
CA PRO A 69 -14.49 5.17 15.77
C PRO A 69 -13.73 6.08 16.76
N GLY A 70 -12.40 6.17 16.64
CA GLY A 70 -11.53 6.93 17.54
C GLY A 70 -11.23 8.34 17.06
N GLN A 71 -10.44 9.06 17.86
CA GLN A 71 -9.82 10.32 17.44
C GLN A 71 -8.71 10.03 16.40
N PRO A 72 -8.43 10.99 15.50
CA PRO A 72 -7.24 10.93 14.64
C PRO A 72 -5.94 10.74 15.42
#